data_AF-A0A4Y9PGC8-F1
#
_entry.id   AF-A0A4Y9PGC8-F1
#
_cell.length_a   1.000
_cell.length_b   1.000
_cell.length_c   1.000
_cell.angle_alpha   90.00
_cell.angle_beta   90.00
_cell.angle_gamma   90.00
#
_symmetry.space_group_name_H-M   'P 1'
#
loop_
_entity.id
_entity.type
_entity.pdbx_description
1 polymer ?
#
loop_
_entity_poly.entity_id
_entity_poly.type
_entity_poly.pdbx_seq_one_letter_code
_entity_poly.pdbx_strand_id
1 'polypeptide(L)'
;MPFEDDSITVTRSNDDEWKVVGELVYHGKSDVFVVPDGFPTDFATVPRVVVWLIPRFGRYTLPAVLHDWLCTRGIETGVVTSREADGIFRRAMRELGVPVARRWLMWTGVRWGALTTPLRRPGWVISAPGVLAITAVAAPVVVPPALLILAALAVYGVVEGIVSPGTRATDAGSLRT
;
A
#
# COMPACT_ATOMS: atom_id res chain seq x y z
N MET A 1 -21.33 -0.53 -8.20
CA MET A 1 -20.01 -0.78 -7.59
C MET A 1 -18.98 -0.78 -8.71
N PRO A 2 -17.78 -0.22 -8.53
CA PRO A 2 -16.79 -0.15 -9.61
C PRO A 2 -16.05 -1.48 -9.83
N PHE A 3 -16.04 -2.39 -8.86
CA PHE A 3 -15.55 -3.76 -9.04
C PHE A 3 -16.74 -4.68 -9.35
N GLU A 4 -16.51 -5.70 -10.18
CA GLU A 4 -17.54 -6.71 -10.49
C GLU A 4 -17.98 -7.46 -9.23
N ASP A 5 -17.01 -7.89 -8.43
CA ASP A 5 -17.24 -8.50 -7.13
C ASP A 5 -16.83 -7.56 -5.98
N ASP A 6 -17.53 -7.66 -4.85
CA ASP A 6 -17.25 -6.90 -3.63
C ASP A 6 -16.27 -7.61 -2.68
N SER A 7 -15.88 -8.83 -3.02
CA SER A 7 -14.95 -9.67 -2.27
C SER A 7 -13.81 -10.16 -3.15
N ILE A 8 -12.71 -10.54 -2.52
CA ILE A 8 -11.55 -11.13 -3.18
C ILE A 8 -11.17 -12.40 -2.44
N THR A 9 -10.94 -13.47 -3.18
CA THR A 9 -10.38 -14.70 -2.63
C THR A 9 -8.87 -14.68 -2.86
N VAL A 10 -8.10 -15.03 -1.84
CA VAL A 10 -6.64 -15.11 -1.95
C VAL A 10 -6.13 -16.41 -1.35
N THR A 11 -5.07 -16.94 -1.94
CA THR A 11 -4.31 -18.07 -1.39
C THR A 11 -2.97 -17.58 -0.88
N ARG A 12 -2.60 -17.99 0.34
CA ARG A 12 -1.33 -17.60 0.95
C ARG A 12 -0.16 -18.26 0.20
N SER A 13 0.84 -17.47 -0.16
CA SER A 13 2.11 -17.95 -0.74
C SER A 13 3.19 -18.08 0.32
N ASN A 14 3.39 -17.03 1.14
CA ASN A 14 4.30 -17.01 2.28
C ASN A 14 3.75 -16.10 3.41
N ASP A 15 4.58 -15.62 4.33
CA ASP A 15 4.14 -14.84 5.48
C ASP A 15 3.55 -13.47 5.11
N ASP A 16 4.02 -12.87 4.01
CA ASP A 16 3.62 -11.52 3.58
C ASP A 16 3.03 -11.45 2.16
N GLU A 17 3.09 -12.54 1.40
CA GLU A 17 2.67 -12.61 0.00
C GLU A 17 1.47 -13.54 -0.19
N TRP A 18 0.52 -13.04 -0.99
CA TRP A 18 -0.72 -13.70 -1.34
C TRP A 18 -0.86 -13.76 -2.87
N LYS A 19 -1.68 -14.70 -3.35
CA LYS A 19 -2.06 -14.79 -4.75
C LYS A 19 -3.56 -14.62 -4.88
N VAL A 20 -3.99 -13.78 -5.81
CA VAL A 20 -5.41 -13.61 -6.14
C VAL A 20 -5.95 -14.90 -6.73
N VAL A 21 -7.15 -15.30 -6.30
CA VAL A 21 -7.91 -16.43 -6.84
C VAL A 21 -9.12 -15.87 -7.58
N GLY A 22 -9.20 -16.16 -8.87
CA GLY A 22 -10.13 -15.54 -9.81
C GLY A 22 -9.59 -14.22 -10.37
N GLU A 23 -10.26 -13.72 -11.42
CA GLU A 23 -9.94 -12.40 -11.96
C GLU A 23 -10.57 -11.31 -11.10
N LEU A 24 -9.84 -10.22 -10.87
CA LEU A 24 -10.39 -9.01 -10.26
C LEU A 24 -10.58 -7.95 -11.34
N VAL A 25 -11.84 -7.65 -11.66
CA VAL A 25 -12.20 -6.68 -12.70
C VAL A 25 -12.63 -5.35 -12.07
N TYR A 26 -11.99 -4.27 -12.49
CA TYR A 26 -12.33 -2.89 -12.14
C TYR A 26 -12.86 -2.14 -13.34
N HIS A 27 -14.07 -1.60 -13.20
CA HIS A 27 -14.77 -0.70 -14.11
C HIS A 27 -14.65 0.74 -13.62
N GLY A 28 -13.70 1.46 -14.21
CA GLY A 28 -13.57 2.90 -14.10
C GLY A 28 -14.62 3.63 -14.95
N LYS A 29 -14.50 4.96 -15.03
CA LYS A 29 -15.44 5.76 -15.84
C LYS A 29 -15.23 5.60 -17.34
N SER A 30 -13.99 5.36 -17.75
CA SER A 30 -13.58 5.29 -19.16
C SER A 30 -12.54 4.20 -19.40
N ASP A 31 -12.26 3.40 -18.38
CA ASP A 31 -11.12 2.51 -18.27
C ASP A 31 -11.55 1.24 -17.55
N VAL A 32 -11.18 0.09 -18.10
CA VAL A 32 -11.43 -1.23 -17.50
C VAL A 32 -10.08 -1.90 -17.29
N PHE A 33 -9.85 -2.39 -16.08
CA PHE A 33 -8.64 -3.12 -15.73
C PHE A 33 -8.99 -4.50 -15.21
N VAL A 34 -8.25 -5.51 -15.66
CA VAL A 34 -8.41 -6.90 -15.25
C VAL A 34 -7.11 -7.34 -14.60
N VAL A 35 -7.16 -7.63 -13.31
CA VAL A 35 -6.07 -8.29 -12.60
C VAL A 35 -6.27 -9.79 -12.79
N PRO A 36 -5.30 -10.50 -13.40
CA PRO A 36 -5.45 -11.91 -13.75
C PRO A 36 -5.40 -12.80 -12.50
N ASP A 37 -6.03 -13.97 -12.62
CA ASP A 37 -5.89 -15.06 -11.64
C ASP A 37 -4.41 -15.40 -11.39
N GLY A 38 -4.08 -15.69 -10.14
CA GLY A 38 -2.72 -16.01 -9.70
C GLY A 38 -1.78 -14.81 -9.54
N PHE A 39 -2.26 -13.57 -9.72
CA PHE A 39 -1.44 -12.37 -9.51
C PHE A 39 -0.91 -12.28 -8.07
N PRO A 40 0.41 -12.13 -7.85
CA PRO A 40 0.98 -11.95 -6.52
C PRO A 40 0.72 -10.54 -5.98
N THR A 41 0.28 -10.44 -4.72
CA THR A 41 0.02 -9.17 -4.03
C THR A 41 0.41 -9.27 -2.56
N ASP A 42 0.93 -8.18 -2.00
CA ASP A 42 1.14 -8.00 -0.56
C ASP A 42 0.06 -7.11 0.08
N PHE A 43 -0.97 -6.80 -0.72
CA PHE A 43 -2.01 -5.80 -0.50
C PHE A 43 -1.46 -4.39 -0.33
N ALA A 44 -1.23 -3.99 0.91
CA ALA A 44 -0.66 -2.70 1.24
C ALA A 44 0.56 -2.95 2.10
N THR A 45 1.75 -2.79 1.51
CA THR A 45 2.99 -2.64 2.27
C THR A 45 2.88 -1.40 3.17
N VAL A 46 2.63 -1.61 4.46
CA VAL A 46 2.50 -0.53 5.44
C VAL A 46 3.61 -0.66 6.49
N PRO A 47 4.36 0.41 6.80
CA PRO A 47 5.34 0.36 7.88
C PRO A 47 4.66 0.08 9.22
N ARG A 48 5.24 -0.81 10.04
CA ARG A 48 4.67 -1.24 11.33
C ARG A 48 4.26 -0.07 12.24
N VAL A 49 5.04 1.00 12.23
CA VAL A 49 4.84 2.22 13.03
C VAL A 49 3.57 3.00 12.69
N VAL A 50 2.95 2.76 11.53
CA VAL A 50 1.71 3.43 11.08
C VAL A 50 0.55 2.47 10.84
N VAL A 51 0.70 1.17 11.16
CA VAL A 51 -0.39 0.16 11.02
C VAL A 51 -1.62 0.52 11.86
N TRP A 52 -1.44 1.17 13.01
CA TRP A 52 -2.54 1.67 13.85
C TRP A 52 -3.45 2.68 13.13
N LEU A 53 -2.91 3.39 12.14
CA LEU A 53 -3.63 4.42 11.38
C LEU A 53 -4.22 3.86 10.08
N ILE A 54 -3.44 3.03 9.39
CA ILE A 54 -3.79 2.39 8.12
C ILE A 54 -3.46 0.90 8.27
N PRO A 55 -4.45 0.05 8.62
CA PRO A 55 -4.27 -1.39 8.64
C PRO A 55 -3.84 -1.95 7.26
N ARG A 56 -3.35 -3.19 7.19
CA ARG A 56 -3.00 -3.81 5.89
C ARG A 56 -4.23 -4.02 4.98
N PHE A 57 -5.38 -4.29 5.59
CA PHE A 57 -6.61 -4.63 4.88
C PHE A 57 -7.78 -3.74 5.32
N GLY A 58 -8.74 -3.54 4.42
CA GLY A 58 -9.97 -2.81 4.70
C GLY A 58 -10.73 -2.50 3.41
N ARG A 59 -11.51 -1.41 3.41
CA ARG A 59 -12.26 -0.98 2.22
C ARG A 59 -11.38 -0.61 1.01
N TYR A 60 -10.07 -0.50 1.20
CA TYR A 60 -9.08 -0.24 0.15
C TYR A 60 -8.33 -1.49 -0.32
N THR A 61 -8.69 -2.69 0.16
CA THR A 61 -8.03 -3.94 -0.25
C THR A 61 -8.13 -4.17 -1.76
N LEU A 62 -9.33 -4.12 -2.36
CA LEU A 62 -9.49 -4.28 -3.82
C LEU A 62 -8.72 -3.20 -4.61
N PRO A 63 -8.80 -1.89 -4.25
CA PRO A 63 -7.95 -0.87 -4.84
C PRO A 63 -6.45 -1.16 -4.71
N ALA A 64 -6.00 -1.74 -3.60
CA ALA A 64 -4.59 -2.00 -3.36
C ALA A 64 -4.07 -3.11 -4.29
N VAL A 65 -4.82 -4.20 -4.44
CA VAL A 65 -4.50 -5.27 -5.40
C VAL A 65 -4.48 -4.75 -6.84
N LEU A 66 -5.46 -3.92 -7.21
CA LEU A 66 -5.48 -3.24 -8.51
C LEU A 66 -4.23 -2.35 -8.69
N HIS A 67 -3.84 -1.61 -7.65
CA HIS A 67 -2.68 -0.72 -7.67
C HIS A 67 -1.35 -1.48 -7.83
N ASP A 68 -1.19 -2.63 -7.17
CA ASP A 68 -0.03 -3.52 -7.31
C ASP A 68 0.12 -3.98 -8.76
N TRP A 69 -0.98 -4.43 -9.38
CA TRP A 69 -1.00 -4.86 -10.77
C TRP A 69 -0.68 -3.70 -11.73
N LEU A 70 -1.27 -2.52 -11.50
CA LEU A 70 -0.99 -1.34 -12.31
C LEU A 70 0.46 -0.89 -12.17
N CYS A 71 1.03 -0.92 -10.96
CA CYS A 71 2.41 -0.50 -10.70
C CYS A 71 3.47 -1.44 -11.28
N THR A 72 3.11 -2.71 -11.48
CA THR A 72 3.97 -3.72 -12.09
C THR A 72 3.72 -3.78 -13.60
N ARG A 73 2.64 -4.44 -13.99
CA ARG A 73 2.31 -4.73 -15.40
C ARG A 73 1.79 -3.52 -16.14
N GLY A 74 0.97 -2.68 -15.50
CA GLY A 74 0.39 -1.50 -16.13
C GLY A 74 1.43 -0.46 -16.57
N ILE A 75 2.43 -0.19 -15.72
CA ILE A 75 3.54 0.72 -16.06
C ILE A 75 4.51 0.08 -17.04
N GLU A 76 4.85 -1.20 -16.85
CA GLU A 76 5.77 -1.92 -17.74
C GLU A 76 5.26 -1.99 -19.18
N THR A 77 3.95 -2.21 -19.36
CA THR A 77 3.29 -2.26 -20.68
C THR A 77 2.96 -0.87 -21.25
N GLY A 78 3.15 0.21 -20.47
CA GLY A 78 2.85 1.57 -20.88
C GLY A 78 1.35 1.92 -20.90
N VAL A 79 0.48 1.07 -20.35
CA VAL A 79 -0.97 1.31 -20.25
C VAL A 79 -1.27 2.48 -19.31
N VAL A 80 -0.47 2.63 -18.24
CA VAL A 80 -0.59 3.73 -17.28
C VAL A 80 0.78 4.26 -16.87
N THR A 81 0.84 5.54 -16.54
CA THR A 81 1.98 6.14 -15.85
C THR A 81 1.91 5.88 -14.35
N SER A 82 3.04 6.01 -13.66
CA SER A 82 3.12 5.97 -12.18
C SER A 82 2.09 6.89 -11.50
N ARG A 83 1.90 8.10 -12.03
CA ARG A 83 0.95 9.08 -11.47
C ARG A 83 -0.51 8.69 -11.75
N GLU A 84 -0.80 8.11 -12.91
CA GLU A 84 -2.13 7.61 -13.24
C GLU A 84 -2.51 6.41 -12.38
N ALA A 85 -1.61 5.45 -12.18
CA ALA A 85 -1.82 4.32 -11.28
C ALA A 85 -2.20 4.79 -9.86
N ASP A 86 -1.44 5.74 -9.29
CA ASP A 86 -1.76 6.31 -7.97
C ASP A 86 -3.08 7.11 -7.97
N GLY A 87 -3.40 7.75 -9.10
CA GLY A 87 -4.67 8.46 -9.30
C GLY A 87 -5.88 7.52 -9.35
N ILE A 88 -5.77 6.41 -10.08
CA ILE A 88 -6.75 5.32 -10.19
C ILE A 88 -6.95 4.71 -8.80
N PHE A 89 -5.88 4.42 -8.06
CA PHE A 89 -5.96 3.91 -6.70
C PHE A 89 -6.77 4.83 -5.78
N ARG A 90 -6.47 6.14 -5.78
CA ARG A 90 -7.22 7.13 -4.99
C ARG A 90 -8.68 7.25 -5.44
N ARG A 91 -8.95 7.11 -6.74
CA ARG A 91 -10.29 7.13 -7.32
C ARG A 91 -11.10 5.91 -6.89
N ALA A 92 -10.55 4.71 -7.03
CA ALA A 92 -11.17 3.45 -6.62
C ALA A 92 -11.48 3.45 -5.12
N MET A 93 -10.56 3.94 -4.28
CA MET A 93 -10.82 4.14 -2.84
C MET A 93 -11.99 5.10 -2.58
N ARG A 94 -12.12 6.20 -3.35
CA ARG A 94 -13.27 7.11 -3.22
C ARG A 94 -14.58 6.41 -3.58
N GLU A 95 -14.57 5.61 -4.64
CA GLU A 95 -15.75 4.87 -5.12
C GLU A 95 -16.20 3.79 -4.12
N LEU A 96 -15.27 3.21 -3.37
CA LEU A 96 -15.56 2.29 -2.25
C LEU A 96 -15.83 2.99 -0.91
N GLY A 97 -15.99 4.32 -0.90
CA GLY A 97 -16.36 5.07 0.31
C GLY A 97 -15.26 5.15 1.36
N VAL A 98 -13.98 5.08 0.97
CA VAL A 98 -12.85 5.32 1.87
C VAL A 98 -12.82 6.81 2.27
N PRO A 99 -12.71 7.14 3.58
CA PRO A 99 -12.68 8.51 4.06
C PRO A 99 -11.62 9.39 3.39
N VAL A 100 -11.92 10.68 3.24
CA VAL A 100 -11.10 11.65 2.51
C VAL A 100 -9.67 11.70 3.03
N ALA A 101 -9.49 11.81 4.35
CA ALA A 101 -8.17 11.87 4.96
C ALA A 101 -7.37 10.60 4.66
N ARG A 102 -7.96 9.42 4.87
CA ARG A 102 -7.29 8.13 4.65
C ARG A 102 -6.83 7.95 3.20
N ARG A 103 -7.69 8.20 2.21
CA ARG A 103 -7.31 8.03 0.80
C ARG A 103 -6.19 9.00 0.37
N TRP A 104 -6.12 10.20 0.94
CA TRP A 104 -5.04 11.14 0.68
C TRP A 104 -3.74 10.75 1.39
N LEU A 105 -3.79 10.26 2.62
CA LEU A 105 -2.63 9.70 3.31
C LEU A 105 -2.04 8.51 2.56
N MET A 106 -2.89 7.58 2.12
CA MET A 106 -2.48 6.43 1.33
C MET A 106 -1.90 6.85 -0.03
N TRP A 107 -2.52 7.82 -0.71
CA TRP A 107 -1.97 8.41 -1.94
C TRP A 107 -0.57 9.00 -1.71
N THR A 108 -0.40 9.78 -0.65
CA THR A 108 0.90 10.35 -0.27
C THR A 108 1.94 9.27 0.02
N GLY A 109 1.54 8.19 0.72
CA GLY A 109 2.38 7.03 0.99
C GLY A 109 2.87 6.34 -0.29
N VAL A 110 1.98 6.02 -1.23
CA VAL A 110 2.37 5.37 -2.49
C VAL A 110 3.21 6.30 -3.37
N ARG A 111 3.03 7.63 -3.29
CA ARG A 111 3.91 8.60 -3.95
C ARG A 111 5.30 8.60 -3.34
N TRP A 112 5.45 8.62 -2.02
CA TRP A 112 6.77 8.46 -1.40
C TRP A 112 7.41 7.12 -1.78
N GLY A 113 6.63 6.03 -1.78
CA GLY A 113 7.07 4.72 -2.24
C GLY A 113 7.57 4.71 -3.69
N ALA A 114 6.94 5.47 -4.59
CA ALA A 114 7.35 5.59 -5.99
C ALA A 114 8.78 6.14 -6.18
N LEU A 115 9.33 6.90 -5.22
CA LEU A 115 10.73 7.32 -5.25
C LEU A 115 11.70 6.16 -5.07
N THR A 116 11.28 5.05 -4.48
CA THR A 116 12.18 3.92 -4.21
C THR A 116 12.35 3.04 -5.45
N THR A 117 11.32 2.93 -6.30
CA THR A 117 11.32 2.07 -7.50
C THR A 117 11.74 2.82 -8.77
N PRO A 118 12.83 2.44 -9.47
CA PRO A 118 13.27 3.11 -10.71
C PRO A 118 12.19 3.29 -11.77
N LEU A 119 11.32 2.28 -11.95
CA LEU A 119 10.21 2.30 -12.90
C LEU A 119 9.16 3.40 -12.59
N ARG A 120 9.02 3.79 -11.32
CA ARG A 120 7.98 4.72 -10.84
C ARG A 120 8.50 6.13 -10.55
N ARG A 121 9.83 6.32 -10.51
CA ARG A 121 10.52 7.61 -10.27
C ARG A 121 10.28 8.68 -11.34
N PRO A 122 10.20 8.38 -12.65
CA PRO A 122 10.03 9.41 -13.66
C PRO A 122 8.80 10.29 -13.41
N GLY A 123 8.95 11.61 -13.56
CA GLY A 123 7.86 12.58 -13.36
C GLY A 123 7.43 12.78 -11.90
N TRP A 124 8.15 12.24 -10.92
CA TRP A 124 7.77 12.37 -9.50
C TRP A 124 7.72 13.82 -9.02
N VAL A 125 8.64 14.66 -9.49
CA VAL A 125 8.74 16.09 -9.14
C VAL A 125 7.45 16.87 -9.40
N ILE A 126 6.65 16.46 -10.38
CA ILE A 126 5.35 17.08 -10.71
C ILE A 126 4.33 16.86 -9.58
N SER A 127 4.51 15.81 -8.80
CA SER A 127 3.63 15.48 -7.66
C SER A 127 4.18 16.01 -6.33
N ALA A 128 5.43 16.48 -6.30
CA ALA A 128 6.13 16.89 -5.07
C ALA A 128 5.40 17.98 -4.27
N PRO A 129 4.86 19.07 -4.88
CA PRO A 129 4.19 20.10 -4.09
C PRO A 129 2.98 19.57 -3.31
N GLY A 130 2.15 18.73 -3.95
CA GLY A 130 0.98 18.13 -3.31
C GLY A 130 1.36 17.11 -2.23
N VAL A 131 2.37 16.29 -2.51
CA VAL A 131 2.91 15.31 -1.54
C VAL A 131 3.43 16.03 -0.29
N LEU A 132 4.26 17.07 -0.47
CA LEU A 132 4.84 17.84 0.63
C LEU A 132 3.78 18.58 1.43
N ALA A 133 2.78 19.20 0.78
CA ALA A 133 1.69 19.87 1.47
C ALA A 133 0.88 18.91 2.36
N ILE A 134 0.50 17.74 1.84
CA ILE A 134 -0.23 16.74 2.63
C ILE A 134 0.65 16.20 3.75
N THR A 135 1.92 15.90 3.49
CA THR A 135 2.87 15.46 4.52
C THR A 135 3.02 16.50 5.63
N ALA A 136 3.15 17.79 5.29
CA ALA A 136 3.26 18.86 6.29
C ALA A 136 2.02 18.95 7.19
N VAL A 137 0.82 18.78 6.62
CA VAL A 137 -0.45 18.78 7.38
C VAL A 137 -0.59 17.52 8.24
N ALA A 138 -0.20 16.36 7.72
CA ALA A 138 -0.34 15.08 8.42
C ALA A 138 0.71 14.87 9.51
N ALA A 139 1.92 15.41 9.34
CA ALA A 139 3.07 15.12 10.20
C ALA A 139 2.82 15.40 11.69
N PRO A 140 2.21 16.53 12.11
CA PRO A 140 1.94 16.80 13.53
C PRO A 140 1.04 15.76 14.20
N VAL A 141 0.19 15.08 13.43
CA VAL A 141 -0.75 14.07 13.93
C VAL A 141 -0.15 12.67 13.87
N VAL A 142 0.61 12.36 12.82
CA VAL A 142 1.10 11.00 12.54
C VAL A 142 2.47 10.73 13.18
N VAL A 143 3.36 11.71 13.19
CA VAL A 143 4.76 11.52 13.64
C VAL A 143 4.85 11.23 15.14
N PRO A 144 4.17 11.96 16.06
CA PRO A 144 4.32 11.69 17.48
C PRO A 144 3.91 10.26 17.89
N PRO A 145 2.74 9.73 17.48
CA PRO A 145 2.41 8.32 17.74
C PRO A 145 3.37 7.33 17.06
N ALA A 146 3.81 7.62 15.83
CA ALA A 146 4.75 6.75 15.12
C ALA A 146 6.10 6.64 15.84
N LEU A 147 6.61 7.74 16.41
CA LEU A 147 7.84 7.73 17.22
C LEU A 147 7.67 6.95 18.53
N LEU A 148 6.52 7.10 19.20
CA LEU A 148 6.21 6.32 20.40
C LEU A 148 6.15 4.82 20.10
N ILE A 149 5.49 4.45 19.00
CA ILE A 149 5.39 3.06 18.57
C ILE A 149 6.76 2.54 18.14
N LEU A 150 7.57 3.34 17.45
CA LEU A 150 8.94 2.97 17.11
C LEU A 150 9.78 2.66 18.36
N ALA A 151 9.70 3.51 19.38
CA ALA A 151 10.38 3.27 20.66
C ALA A 151 9.86 1.99 21.35
N ALA A 152 8.54 1.78 21.36
CA ALA A 152 7.94 0.57 21.92
C ALA A 152 8.38 -0.70 21.17
N LEU A 153 8.42 -0.67 19.84
CA LEU A 153 8.89 -1.77 19.01
C LEU A 153 10.38 -2.07 19.25
N ALA A 154 11.20 -1.03 19.45
CA ALA A 154 12.61 -1.20 19.80
C ALA A 154 12.78 -1.89 21.15
N VAL A 155 12.01 -1.47 22.18
CA VAL A 155 12.01 -2.12 23.50
C VAL A 155 11.57 -3.58 23.37
N TYR A 156 10.50 -3.85 22.63
CA TYR A 156 10.01 -5.20 22.39
C TYR A 156 11.09 -6.08 21.72
N GLY A 157 11.75 -5.60 20.68
CA GLY A 157 12.82 -6.34 20.00
C GLY A 157 14.02 -6.66 20.90
N VAL A 158 14.33 -5.78 21.87
CA VAL A 158 15.36 -6.07 22.90
C VAL A 158 14.89 -7.19 23.81
N VAL A 159 13.66 -7.12 24.32
CA VAL A 159 13.07 -8.14 25.20
C VAL A 159 13.03 -9.50 24.51
N GLU A 160 12.51 -9.56 23.27
CA GLU A 160 12.45 -10.77 22.47
C GLU A 160 13.84 -11.36 22.24
N GLY A 161 14.83 -10.52 21.94
CA GLY A 161 16.22 -10.94 21.78
C GLY A 161 16.88 -11.51 23.05
N ILE A 162 16.39 -11.14 24.23
CA ILE A 162 16.84 -11.70 25.53
C ILE A 162 16.14 -13.02 25.83
N VAL A 163 14.82 -13.09 25.60
CA VAL A 163 13.99 -14.26 25.92
C VAL A 163 14.19 -15.40 24.93
N SER A 164 14.47 -15.10 23.66
CA SER A 164 14.64 -16.10 22.60
C SER A 164 15.92 -15.84 21.80
N PRO A 165 17.10 -16.06 22.41
CA PRO A 165 18.40 -15.91 21.75
C PRO A 165 18.60 -17.05 20.73
N GLY A 166 17.97 -16.94 19.56
CA GLY A 166 18.07 -17.94 18.48
C GLY A 166 16.99 -17.83 17.40
N THR A 167 15.86 -17.16 17.67
CA THR A 167 14.74 -16.98 16.72
C THR A 167 14.88 -15.76 15.80
N ARG A 168 16.01 -15.04 15.85
CA ARG A 168 16.23 -13.74 15.19
C ARG A 168 16.13 -13.71 13.65
N ALA A 169 15.95 -14.83 12.97
CA ALA A 169 16.16 -14.91 11.51
C ALA A 169 14.94 -14.58 10.64
N THR A 170 13.71 -14.55 11.17
CA THR A 170 12.51 -14.40 10.31
C THR A 170 11.70 -13.12 10.53
N ASP A 171 11.49 -12.65 11.77
CA ASP A 171 10.57 -11.51 12.03
C ASP A 171 11.25 -10.17 12.39
N ALA A 172 12.52 -10.19 12.80
CA ALA A 172 13.17 -9.03 13.43
C ALA A 172 13.69 -7.95 12.45
N GLY A 173 13.64 -8.19 11.14
CA GLY A 173 14.30 -7.34 10.14
C GLY A 173 13.37 -6.43 9.34
N SER A 174 12.08 -6.73 9.27
CA SER A 174 11.19 -6.00 8.38
C SER A 174 10.41 -4.93 9.14
N LEU A 175 10.88 -3.68 9.06
CA LEU A 175 10.05 -2.51 9.35
C LEU A 175 8.82 -2.43 8.42
N ARG A 176 8.76 -3.29 7.40
CA ARG A 176 7.62 -3.54 6.54
C ARG A 176 6.84 -4.75 7.09
N THR A 177 5.53 -4.61 7.22
CA THR A 177 4.64 -5.77 7.18
C THR A 177 4.12 -5.88 5.78
#